data_AF-A0A0E7UNX9-F1
#
_entry.id   AF-A0A0E7UNX9-F1
#
_cell.length_a   1.000
_cell.length_b   1.000
_cell.length_c   1.000
_cell.angle_alpha   90.00
_cell.angle_beta   90.00
_cell.angle_gamma   90.00
#
_symmetry.space_group_name_H-M   'P 1'
#
loop_
_entity.id
_entity.type
_entity.pdbx_description
1 polymer ?
#
loop_
_entity_poly.entity_id
_entity_poly.type
_entity_poly.pdbx_seq_one_letter_code
_entity_poly.pdbx_strand_id
1 'polypeptide(L)'
;MTQPAASSHAVIVMYDAPAELDAWMHGDHYREVLATPGVTGVRRYEVLDGPQACRKYLAVIETDDLDATLAWRDSEAGARSQ
;
A
#
# COMPACT_ATOMS: atom_id res chain seq x y z
N MET A 1 6.07 -11.67 32.34
CA MET A 1 6.82 -11.64 31.07
C MET A 1 6.12 -10.63 30.17
N THR A 2 6.69 -9.44 30.01
CA THR A 2 6.19 -8.43 29.07
C THR A 2 6.67 -8.83 27.68
N GLN A 3 5.74 -9.17 26.79
CA GLN A 3 6.03 -9.36 25.37
C GLN A 3 6.65 -8.06 24.85
N PRO A 4 7.78 -8.09 24.11
CA PRO A 4 8.31 -6.87 23.51
C PRO A 4 7.21 -6.25 22.65
N ALA A 5 6.99 -4.94 22.82
CA ALA A 5 6.06 -4.22 21.95
C ALA A 5 6.47 -4.46 20.51
N ALA A 6 5.57 -5.00 19.69
CA ALA A 6 5.83 -5.19 18.27
C ALA A 6 6.23 -3.83 17.69
N SER A 7 7.43 -3.74 17.10
CA SER A 7 7.87 -2.53 16.42
C SER A 7 6.94 -2.28 15.24
N SER A 8 6.03 -1.31 15.37
CA SER A 8 5.11 -0.92 14.30
C SER A 8 5.85 0.01 13.34
N HIS A 9 5.97 -0.41 12.09
CA HIS A 9 6.54 0.37 11.01
C HIS A 9 5.45 0.79 10.02
N ALA A 10 5.76 1.77 9.18
CA ALA A 10 4.89 2.15 8.09
C ALA A 10 5.70 2.43 6.83
N VAL A 11 5.17 1.96 5.69
CA VAL A 11 5.62 2.36 4.36
C VAL A 11 4.63 3.39 3.84
N ILE A 12 5.13 4.58 3.51
CA ILE A 12 4.31 5.66 2.95
C ILE A 12 4.63 5.76 1.46
N VAL A 13 3.61 5.62 0.62
CA VAL A 13 3.74 5.66 -0.84
C VAL A 13 2.84 6.76 -1.39
N MET A 14 3.41 7.58 -2.27
CA MET A 14 2.65 8.53 -3.10
C MET A 14 2.73 8.06 -4.54
N TYR A 15 1.60 7.96 -5.21
CA TYR A 15 1.55 7.47 -6.58
C TYR A 15 0.38 8.07 -7.36
N ASP A 16 0.55 8.01 -8.67
CA ASP A 16 -0.40 8.49 -9.66
C ASP A 16 -1.06 7.27 -10.32
N ALA A 17 -2.35 7.37 -10.60
CA ALA A 17 -3.13 6.31 -11.24
C ALA A 17 -3.96 6.89 -12.40
N PRO A 18 -3.93 6.27 -13.58
CA PRO A 18 -4.87 6.61 -14.65
C PRO A 18 -6.31 6.47 -14.16
N ALA A 19 -7.17 7.43 -14.52
CA ALA A 19 -8.55 7.48 -14.04
C ALA A 19 -9.36 6.23 -14.43
N GLU A 20 -9.02 5.58 -15.55
CA GLU A 20 -9.64 4.33 -16.02
C GLU A 20 -9.41 3.13 -15.09
N LEU A 21 -8.43 3.19 -14.19
CA LEU A 21 -8.13 2.13 -13.24
C LEU A 21 -8.87 2.25 -11.91
N ASP A 22 -9.82 3.18 -11.77
CA ASP A 22 -10.50 3.47 -10.51
C ASP A 22 -11.08 2.21 -9.81
N ALA A 23 -11.82 1.40 -10.55
CA ALA A 23 -12.43 0.19 -10.01
C ALA A 23 -11.38 -0.82 -9.53
N TRP A 24 -10.26 -0.92 -10.24
CA TRP A 24 -9.14 -1.79 -9.85
C TRP A 24 -8.43 -1.25 -8.60
N MET A 25 -8.22 0.06 -8.53
CA MET A 25 -7.59 0.74 -7.38
C MET A 25 -8.39 0.51 -6.10
N HIS A 26 -9.72 0.65 -6.14
CA HIS A 26 -10.60 0.46 -4.99
C HIS A 26 -10.96 -1.02 -4.73
N GLY A 27 -10.52 -1.94 -5.58
CA GLY A 27 -10.83 -3.36 -5.53
C GLY A 27 -9.58 -4.22 -5.39
N ASP A 28 -9.22 -4.87 -6.49
CA ASP A 28 -8.20 -5.93 -6.50
C ASP A 28 -6.83 -5.42 -6.07
N HIS A 29 -6.41 -4.23 -6.52
CA HIS A 29 -5.14 -3.67 -6.12
C HIS A 29 -5.06 -3.47 -4.60
N TYR A 30 -6.12 -2.94 -3.98
CA TYR A 30 -6.15 -2.74 -2.53
C TYR A 30 -6.01 -4.07 -1.77
N ARG A 31 -6.62 -5.15 -2.28
CA ARG A 31 -6.47 -6.50 -1.71
C ARG A 31 -5.06 -7.06 -1.90
N GLU A 32 -4.45 -6.81 -3.06
CA GLU A 32 -3.06 -7.20 -3.36
C GLU A 32 -2.08 -6.49 -2.40
N VAL A 33 -2.29 -5.20 -2.09
CA VAL A 33 -1.48 -4.49 -1.07
C VAL A 33 -1.68 -5.10 0.31
N LEU A 34 -2.91 -5.34 0.73
CA LEU A 34 -3.20 -5.97 2.04
C LEU A 34 -2.63 -7.38 2.18
N ALA A 35 -2.45 -8.11 1.09
CA ALA A 35 -1.88 -9.46 1.08
C ALA A 35 -0.33 -9.47 1.14
N THR A 36 0.32 -8.30 1.11
CA THR A 36 1.78 -8.21 1.21
C THR A 36 2.27 -8.75 2.57
N PRO A 37 3.28 -9.63 2.61
CA PRO A 37 3.86 -10.13 3.85
C PRO A 37 4.26 -9.01 4.82
N GLY A 38 3.89 -9.17 6.10
CA GLY A 38 4.10 -8.19 7.17
C GLY A 38 3.05 -7.08 7.22
N VAL A 39 2.24 -6.86 6.17
CA VAL A 39 1.22 -5.81 6.17
C VAL A 39 0.07 -6.16 7.11
N THR A 40 -0.19 -5.25 8.04
CA THR A 40 -1.26 -5.38 9.06
C THR A 40 -2.41 -4.41 8.81
N GLY A 41 -2.20 -3.37 8.00
CA GLY A 41 -3.21 -2.39 7.67
C GLY A 41 -2.82 -1.52 6.49
N VAL A 42 -3.83 -1.03 5.76
CA VAL A 42 -3.65 -0.05 4.69
C VAL A 42 -4.68 1.06 4.88
N ARG A 43 -4.24 2.31 4.74
CA ARG A 43 -5.13 3.46 4.57
C ARG A 43 -4.71 4.21 3.31
N ARG A 44 -5.68 4.54 2.46
CA ARG A 44 -5.44 5.24 1.21
C ARG A 44 -6.26 6.52 1.17
N TYR A 45 -5.59 7.61 0.82
CA TYR A 45 -6.16 8.93 0.70
C TYR A 45 -6.05 9.36 -0.75
N GLU A 46 -7.16 9.82 -1.32
CA GLU A 46 -7.20 10.37 -2.68
C GLU A 46 -7.21 11.89 -2.63
N VAL A 47 -6.47 12.52 -3.54
CA VAL A 47 -6.54 13.97 -3.76
C VAL A 47 -7.80 14.30 -4.56
N LEU A 48 -8.80 14.89 -3.89
CA LEU A 48 -10.09 15.22 -4.50
C LEU A 48 -10.02 16.38 -5.51
N ASP A 49 -9.15 17.36 -5.27
CA ASP A 49 -8.93 18.51 -6.16
C ASP A 49 -7.66 18.31 -7.00
N GLY A 50 -7.61 17.19 -7.70
CA GLY A 50 -6.48 16.76 -8.54
C GLY A 50 -6.81 16.75 -10.04
N PRO A 51 -5.83 16.43 -10.91
CA PRO A 51 -6.06 16.29 -12.35
C PRO A 51 -7.11 15.19 -12.64
N GLN A 52 -8.15 15.51 -13.43
CA GLN A 52 -9.22 14.52 -13.70
C GLN A 52 -8.75 13.28 -14.48
N ALA A 53 -7.73 13.42 -15.32
CA ALA A 53 -7.19 12.31 -16.10
C ALA A 53 -6.24 11.40 -15.29
N CYS A 54 -5.80 11.85 -14.12
CA CYS A 54 -4.78 11.17 -13.33
C CYS A 54 -5.04 11.39 -11.84
N ARG A 55 -5.55 10.34 -11.18
CA ARG A 55 -5.84 10.33 -9.74
C ARG A 55 -4.52 10.28 -8.98
N LYS A 56 -4.49 10.93 -7.83
CA LYS A 56 -3.30 10.96 -6.97
C LYS A 56 -3.64 10.37 -5.61
N TYR A 57 -2.79 9.49 -5.14
CA TYR A 57 -2.98 8.79 -3.88
C TYR A 57 -1.80 9.00 -2.93
N LEU A 58 -2.12 9.00 -1.64
CA LEU A 58 -1.19 8.74 -0.56
C LEU A 58 -1.66 7.47 0.15
N ALA A 59 -0.82 6.46 0.23
CA ALA A 59 -1.07 5.24 0.99
C ALA A 59 -0.16 5.18 2.22
N VAL A 60 -0.74 4.85 3.36
CA VAL A 60 -0.04 4.45 4.57
C VAL A 60 -0.25 2.96 4.74
N ILE A 61 0.83 2.19 4.63
CA ILE A 61 0.85 0.73 4.76
C ILE A 61 1.53 0.41 6.08
N GLU A 62 0.76 -0.09 7.05
CA GLU A 62 1.25 -0.49 8.38
C GLU A 62 1.83 -1.91 8.28
N THR A 63 3.00 -2.14 8.89
CA THR A 63 3.68 -3.44 8.87
C THR A 63 4.36 -3.73 10.20
N ASP A 64 4.33 -5.01 10.59
CA ASP A 64 5.08 -5.55 11.74
C ASP A 64 6.42 -6.20 11.34
N ASP A 65 6.66 -6.36 10.04
CA ASP A 65 7.89 -6.88 9.46
C ASP A 65 8.27 -6.06 8.22
N LEU A 66 9.02 -4.97 8.45
CA LEU A 66 9.41 -4.04 7.40
C LEU A 66 10.29 -4.71 6.34
N ASP A 67 11.21 -5.57 6.74
CA ASP A 67 12.15 -6.22 5.82
C ASP A 67 11.41 -7.20 4.89
N ALA A 68 10.48 -8.00 5.43
CA ALA A 68 9.65 -8.88 4.61
C ALA A 68 8.73 -8.09 3.66
N THR A 69 8.15 -6.99 4.13
CA THR A 69 7.32 -6.11 3.30
C THR A 69 8.13 -5.52 2.14
N LEU A 70 9.32 -4.98 2.39
CA LEU A 70 10.16 -4.40 1.34
C LEU A 70 10.65 -5.47 0.36
N ALA A 71 11.11 -6.62 0.85
CA ALA A 71 11.57 -7.71 0.00
C ALA A 71 10.46 -8.25 -0.92
N TRP A 72 9.22 -8.37 -0.43
CA TRP A 72 8.08 -8.74 -1.28
C TRP A 72 7.83 -7.69 -2.35
N ARG A 73 7.76 -6.42 -1.97
CA ARG A 73 7.48 -5.32 -2.89
C ARG A 73 8.54 -5.27 -4.00
N ASP A 74 9.82 -5.41 -3.68
CA ASP A 74 10.91 -5.40 -4.67
C ASP A 74 10.96 -6.63 -5.59
N SER A 75 10.12 -7.65 -5.35
CA SER A 75 10.03 -8.85 -6.19
C SER A 75 9.11 -8.70 -7.39
N GLU A 76 9.30 -9.52 -8.43
CA GLU A 76 8.40 -9.58 -9.60
C GLU A 76 6.96 -9.93 -9.21
N ALA A 77 6.79 -10.82 -8.22
CA ALA A 77 5.47 -11.22 -7.73
C ALA A 77 4.75 -10.07 -6.98
N GLY A 78 5.52 -9.20 -6.32
CA GLY A 78 5.01 -8.06 -5.58
C GLY A 78 4.72 -6.83 -6.44
N ALA A 79 5.09 -6.83 -7.72
CA ALA A 79 4.95 -5.67 -8.61
C ALA A 79 3.51 -5.14 -8.70
N ARG A 80 2.50 -6.00 -8.55
CA ARG A 80 1.07 -5.61 -8.56
C ARG A 80 0.58 -4.95 -7.26
N SER A 81 1.35 -5.11 -6.18
CA SER A 81 1.10 -4.46 -4.87
C SER A 81 1.81 -3.11 -4.73
N GLN A 82 2.55 -2.68 -5.76
CA GLN A 82 3.16 -1.36 -5.86
C GLN A 82 2.26 -0.41 -6.64
#